data_AF-A0A1W9SMH2-F1
#
_entry.id   AF-A0A1W9SMH2-F1
#
_cell.length_a   1.000
_cell.length_b   1.000
_cell.length_c   1.000
_cell.angle_alpha   90.00
_cell.angle_beta   90.00
_cell.angle_gamma   90.00
#
_symmetry.space_group_name_H-M   'P 1'
#
loop_
_entity.id
_entity.type
_entity.pdbx_description
1 polymer ?
#
loop_
_entity_poly.entity_id
_entity_poly.type
_entity_poly.pdbx_seq_one_letter_code
_entity_poly.pdbx_strand_id
1 'polypeptide(L)'
;MGKTSILEALTIALCDDDGNLLKNITKKNNLESAQMSVEVHEKDTNIINDTSNLDNFTRIKYISAYSAIRTFLSKSYDDSTIEETFFQEKPIMSNIEKKLTILDSNKELKPFLNLIIDLLKKLIPNLQDIKVEINEYHTGKYVRYKEKDNEDYMNFDKLAMGMKGIIGFIGDFLIKFTKDKAIKTTKDIEGIVIIDEFDNHLHPKWQKNLVQTLSELFPNVQFIVSTHSPIPLLGAPANTIILNVERNEQDGIIVKKLDVDFSTLTPNAILTSPIFGFDNIIPISKPNDEFVNTEDNYQKIVEKEKQRKEITNYLSDEKTEKLLKLLDKE
;
A
#
# COMPACT_ATOMS: atom_id res chain seq x y z
N MET A 1 -2.11 -14.44 6.67
CA MET A 1 -3.37 -15.21 6.81
C MET A 1 -4.46 -14.43 7.56
N GLY A 2 -4.28 -14.02 8.82
CA GLY A 2 -5.36 -13.31 9.54
C GLY A 2 -5.86 -12.02 8.88
N LYS A 3 -4.94 -11.13 8.44
CA LYS A 3 -5.29 -9.84 7.81
C LYS A 3 -6.09 -10.03 6.51
N THR A 4 -5.58 -10.88 5.62
CA THR A 4 -6.24 -11.23 4.35
C THR A 4 -7.67 -11.72 4.58
N SER A 5 -7.89 -12.64 5.52
CA SER A 5 -9.23 -13.16 5.81
C SER A 5 -10.20 -12.09 6.30
N ILE A 6 -9.73 -11.10 7.06
CA ILE A 6 -10.57 -9.95 7.47
C ILE A 6 -10.91 -9.07 6.27
N LEU A 7 -9.94 -8.80 5.39
CA LEU A 7 -10.19 -8.01 4.18
C LEU A 7 -11.13 -8.74 3.21
N GLU A 8 -11.01 -10.07 3.10
CA GLU A 8 -11.95 -10.93 2.34
C GLU A 8 -13.35 -10.83 2.94
N ALA A 9 -13.48 -10.99 4.26
CA ALA A 9 -14.75 -10.90 4.96
C ALA A 9 -15.42 -9.52 4.78
N LEU A 10 -14.64 -8.45 4.94
CA LEU A 10 -15.11 -7.09 4.72
C LEU A 10 -15.55 -6.87 3.27
N THR A 11 -14.79 -7.36 2.30
CA THR A 11 -15.15 -7.24 0.88
C THR A 11 -16.47 -7.95 0.58
N ILE A 12 -16.66 -9.17 1.10
CA ILE A 12 -17.93 -9.91 0.94
C ILE A 12 -19.09 -9.10 1.54
N ALA A 13 -18.95 -8.61 2.77
CA ALA A 13 -20.00 -7.84 3.45
C ALA A 13 -20.37 -6.54 2.72
N LEU A 14 -19.44 -5.96 1.94
CA LEU A 14 -19.66 -4.72 1.20
C LEU A 14 -20.26 -4.96 -0.20
N CYS A 15 -20.03 -6.12 -0.84
CA CYS A 15 -20.40 -6.27 -2.25
C CYS A 15 -20.97 -7.62 -2.70
N ASP A 16 -21.22 -8.59 -1.83
CA ASP A 16 -21.72 -9.92 -2.22
C ASP A 16 -23.26 -10.01 -2.30
N ASP A 17 -23.86 -9.20 -3.18
CA ASP A 17 -25.31 -9.09 -3.35
C ASP A 17 -25.99 -10.34 -3.92
N ASP A 18 -25.24 -11.27 -4.52
CA ASP A 18 -25.73 -12.55 -5.03
C ASP A 18 -25.29 -13.77 -4.19
N GLY A 19 -24.52 -13.53 -3.13
CA GLY A 19 -23.98 -14.55 -2.22
C GLY A 19 -22.93 -15.47 -2.85
N ASN A 20 -22.44 -15.18 -4.06
CA ASN A 20 -21.50 -16.06 -4.76
C ASN A 20 -20.10 -16.02 -4.13
N LEU A 21 -19.63 -14.85 -3.69
CA LEU A 21 -18.32 -14.72 -3.04
C LEU A 21 -18.28 -15.51 -1.74
N LEU A 22 -19.34 -15.39 -0.92
CA LEU A 22 -19.49 -16.15 0.32
C LEU A 22 -19.48 -17.66 0.07
N LYS A 23 -20.25 -18.14 -0.91
CA LYS A 23 -20.28 -19.57 -1.29
C LYS A 23 -18.92 -20.06 -1.76
N ASN A 24 -18.21 -19.27 -2.55
CA ASN A 24 -16.88 -19.61 -3.06
C ASN A 24 -15.88 -19.72 -1.91
N ILE A 25 -15.92 -18.80 -0.95
CA ILE A 25 -15.00 -18.80 0.19
C ILE A 25 -15.29 -19.92 1.20
N THR A 26 -16.56 -20.20 1.49
CA THR A 26 -16.93 -21.30 2.40
C THR A 26 -16.55 -22.64 1.81
N LYS A 27 -16.79 -22.84 0.51
CA LYS A 27 -16.35 -24.04 -0.22
C LYS A 27 -14.83 -24.17 -0.26
N LYS A 28 -14.11 -23.09 -0.57
CA LYS A 28 -12.62 -23.09 -0.63
C LYS A 28 -12.00 -23.46 0.72
N ASN A 29 -12.61 -23.04 1.82
CA ASN A 29 -12.10 -23.25 3.18
C ASN A 29 -12.75 -24.44 3.91
N ASN A 30 -13.59 -25.24 3.25
CA ASN A 30 -14.35 -26.35 3.87
C ASN A 30 -15.16 -25.91 5.12
N LEU A 31 -15.80 -24.74 5.05
CA LEU A 31 -16.64 -24.20 6.13
C LEU A 31 -18.11 -24.59 5.91
N GLU A 32 -18.80 -24.97 6.99
CA GLU A 32 -20.24 -25.29 6.93
C GLU A 32 -21.08 -24.04 6.67
N SER A 33 -20.73 -22.92 7.32
CA SER A 33 -21.39 -21.64 7.15
C SER A 33 -20.46 -20.50 7.56
N ALA A 34 -20.75 -19.30 7.08
CA ALA A 34 -20.14 -18.05 7.53
C ALA A 34 -21.17 -16.93 7.42
N GLN A 35 -21.13 -16.00 8.38
CA GLN A 35 -22.00 -14.83 8.41
C GLN A 35 -21.15 -13.60 8.68
N MET A 36 -21.46 -12.51 7.98
CA MET A 36 -20.83 -11.22 8.13
C MET A 36 -21.88 -10.13 8.09
N SER A 37 -21.71 -9.11 8.92
CA SER A 37 -22.57 -7.94 8.91
C SER A 37 -21.70 -6.68 8.97
N VAL A 38 -22.07 -5.66 8.19
CA VAL A 38 -21.37 -4.38 8.14
C VAL A 38 -22.38 -3.24 8.09
N GLU A 39 -22.10 -2.18 8.84
CA GLU A 39 -22.79 -0.90 8.72
C GLU A 39 -21.88 0.09 7.98
N VAL A 40 -22.40 0.67 6.90
CA VAL A 40 -21.72 1.67 6.08
C VAL A 40 -22.44 3.00 6.27
N HIS A 41 -21.71 3.99 6.77
CA HIS A 41 -22.24 5.34 6.97
C HIS A 41 -22.00 6.19 5.72
N GLU A 42 -23.07 6.48 4.98
CA GLU A 42 -23.05 7.50 3.93
C GLU A 42 -23.57 8.85 4.48
N LYS A 43 -23.44 9.92 3.70
CA LYS A 43 -23.79 11.28 4.17
C LYS A 43 -25.25 11.40 4.63
N ASP A 44 -26.15 10.72 3.94
CA ASP A 44 -27.61 10.87 4.13
C ASP A 44 -28.29 9.59 4.62
N THR A 45 -27.61 8.44 4.56
CA THR A 45 -28.17 7.12 4.90
C THR A 45 -27.11 6.17 5.46
N ASN A 46 -27.51 5.31 6.40
CA ASN A 46 -26.72 4.15 6.79
C ASN A 46 -27.20 2.92 6.01
N ILE A 47 -26.27 2.14 5.49
CA ILE A 47 -26.54 0.86 4.85
C ILE A 47 -26.09 -0.24 5.80
N ILE A 48 -27.01 -1.15 6.14
CA ILE A 48 -26.69 -2.32 6.97
C ILE A 48 -26.80 -3.54 6.08
N ASN A 49 -25.67 -4.17 5.79
CA ASN A 49 -25.60 -5.42 5.05
C ASN A 49 -25.38 -6.57 6.03
N ASP A 50 -26.12 -7.65 5.84
CA ASP A 50 -25.95 -8.91 6.56
C ASP A 50 -26.02 -10.07 5.57
N THR A 51 -24.96 -10.87 5.49
CA THR A 51 -24.87 -11.96 4.51
C THR A 51 -25.78 -13.14 4.83
N SER A 52 -26.42 -13.17 6.00
CA SER A 52 -27.48 -14.15 6.32
C SER A 52 -28.82 -13.82 5.66
N ASN A 53 -29.03 -12.56 5.23
CA ASN A 53 -30.25 -12.09 4.60
C ASN A 53 -29.97 -11.22 3.37
N LEU A 54 -29.84 -11.87 2.21
CA LEU A 54 -29.52 -11.20 0.95
C LEU A 54 -30.68 -10.35 0.40
N ASP A 55 -31.94 -10.56 0.84
CA ASP A 55 -33.09 -9.81 0.33
C ASP A 55 -32.99 -8.29 0.62
N ASN A 56 -32.29 -7.93 1.69
CA ASN A 56 -32.04 -6.54 2.09
C ASN A 56 -30.60 -6.07 1.81
N PHE A 57 -29.77 -6.92 1.19
CA PHE A 57 -28.38 -6.59 0.93
C PHE A 57 -28.28 -5.52 -0.16
N THR A 58 -27.55 -4.45 0.11
CA THR A 58 -27.28 -3.39 -0.86
C THR A 58 -25.81 -3.40 -1.23
N ARG A 59 -25.51 -3.73 -2.50
CA ARG A 59 -24.14 -3.65 -3.02
C ARG A 59 -23.61 -2.22 -2.91
N ILE A 60 -22.54 -2.04 -2.14
CA ILE A 60 -21.86 -0.75 -2.08
C ILE A 60 -21.22 -0.46 -3.44
N LYS A 61 -21.51 0.72 -3.98
CA LYS A 61 -20.94 1.17 -5.26
C LYS A 61 -19.52 1.66 -5.07
N TYR A 62 -18.73 1.63 -6.14
CA TYR A 62 -17.36 2.16 -6.15
C TYR A 62 -16.47 1.54 -5.06
N ILE A 63 -16.47 0.22 -5.04
CA ILE A 63 -15.57 -0.58 -4.23
C ILE A 63 -14.63 -1.36 -5.13
N SER A 64 -13.35 -1.37 -4.76
CA SER A 64 -12.32 -2.22 -5.37
C SER A 64 -11.51 -2.88 -4.26
N ALA A 65 -11.15 -4.14 -4.47
CA ALA A 65 -10.29 -4.88 -3.56
C ALA A 65 -9.15 -5.53 -4.33
N TYR A 66 -7.92 -5.41 -3.82
CA TYR A 66 -6.70 -5.91 -4.44
C TYR A 66 -5.90 -6.80 -3.50
N SER A 67 -5.58 -8.02 -3.91
CA SER A 67 -4.73 -8.91 -3.14
C SER A 67 -3.26 -8.46 -3.19
N ALA A 68 -2.36 -9.22 -2.56
CA ALA A 68 -0.92 -8.93 -2.55
C ALA A 68 -0.29 -8.83 -3.96
N ILE A 69 -0.87 -9.49 -4.95
CA ILE A 69 -0.38 -9.52 -6.34
C ILE A 69 -1.19 -8.54 -7.18
N ARG A 70 -0.53 -7.56 -7.78
CA ARG A 70 -1.19 -6.45 -8.51
C ARG A 70 -0.49 -6.14 -9.83
N THR A 71 -0.04 -7.15 -10.56
CA THR A 71 0.84 -6.94 -11.73
C THR A 71 0.21 -7.31 -13.06
N PHE A 72 -1.02 -7.84 -13.07
CA PHE A 72 -1.66 -8.36 -14.27
C PHE A 72 -2.82 -7.46 -14.71
N LEU A 73 -2.75 -7.02 -15.97
CA LEU A 73 -3.82 -6.30 -16.65
C LEU A 73 -4.61 -7.26 -17.54
N SER A 74 -5.91 -7.03 -17.62
CA SER A 74 -6.84 -7.75 -18.49
C SER A 74 -6.52 -7.54 -19.95
N LYS A 75 -6.99 -8.46 -20.78
CA LYS A 75 -6.94 -8.28 -22.24
C LYS A 75 -7.95 -7.26 -22.72
N SER A 76 -9.00 -6.92 -21.97
CA SER A 76 -10.04 -5.93 -22.34
C SER A 76 -9.90 -4.66 -21.48
N TYR A 77 -10.62 -3.58 -21.78
CA TYR A 77 -10.46 -2.32 -21.03
C TYR A 77 -11.18 -2.33 -19.66
N ASP A 78 -12.30 -3.04 -19.55
CA ASP A 78 -13.19 -3.08 -18.36
C ASP A 78 -13.80 -4.47 -18.23
N ASP A 79 -12.92 -5.48 -18.09
CA ASP A 79 -13.34 -6.87 -17.85
C ASP A 79 -13.30 -7.24 -16.36
N SER A 80 -12.62 -6.44 -15.52
CA SER A 80 -12.31 -6.89 -14.17
C SER A 80 -13.46 -6.70 -13.20
N THR A 81 -13.79 -7.77 -12.48
CA THR A 81 -14.68 -7.71 -11.31
C THR A 81 -13.87 -7.69 -10.02
N ILE A 82 -14.53 -7.43 -8.89
CA ILE A 82 -13.87 -7.54 -7.57
C ILE A 82 -13.46 -8.97 -7.27
N GLU A 83 -14.25 -9.94 -7.72
CA GLU A 83 -13.93 -11.36 -7.60
C GLU A 83 -12.59 -11.67 -8.27
N GLU A 84 -12.40 -11.16 -9.48
CA GLU A 84 -11.16 -11.33 -10.22
C GLU A 84 -9.98 -10.62 -9.57
N THR A 85 -10.14 -9.40 -9.04
CA THR A 85 -9.01 -8.63 -8.52
C THR A 85 -8.55 -9.05 -7.13
N PHE A 86 -9.44 -9.64 -6.31
CA PHE A 86 -9.14 -9.96 -4.91
C PHE A 86 -9.09 -11.45 -4.61
N PHE A 87 -10.05 -12.22 -5.11
CA PHE A 87 -10.31 -13.59 -4.64
C PHE A 87 -9.63 -14.68 -5.50
N GLN A 88 -8.99 -14.30 -6.60
CA GLN A 88 -8.26 -15.20 -7.50
C GLN A 88 -6.75 -15.23 -7.23
N GLU A 89 -6.11 -16.38 -7.49
CA GLU A 89 -4.65 -16.55 -7.35
C GLU A 89 -3.85 -15.68 -8.34
N LYS A 90 -4.44 -15.37 -9.50
CA LYS A 90 -3.85 -14.54 -10.55
C LYS A 90 -4.80 -13.39 -10.86
N PRO A 91 -4.87 -12.39 -9.98
CA PRO A 91 -5.88 -11.36 -10.08
C PRO A 91 -5.66 -10.52 -11.33
N ILE A 92 -6.74 -10.23 -12.05
CA ILE A 92 -6.70 -9.48 -13.29
C ILE A 92 -7.38 -8.13 -13.09
N MET A 93 -6.67 -7.05 -13.42
CA MET A 93 -7.16 -5.68 -13.30
C MET A 93 -7.60 -5.12 -14.65
N SER A 94 -8.47 -4.11 -14.64
CA SER A 94 -8.88 -3.39 -15.83
C SER A 94 -7.68 -2.77 -16.52
N ASN A 95 -7.64 -2.87 -17.86
CA ASN A 95 -6.47 -2.50 -18.61
C ASN A 95 -6.40 -0.97 -18.80
N ILE A 96 -5.62 -0.32 -17.94
CA ILE A 96 -5.37 1.12 -18.01
C ILE A 96 -4.71 1.53 -19.33
N GLU A 97 -3.83 0.72 -19.92
CA GLU A 97 -3.22 1.05 -21.22
C GLU A 97 -4.28 1.21 -22.30
N LYS A 98 -5.24 0.28 -22.36
CA LYS A 98 -6.38 0.37 -23.29
C LYS A 98 -7.26 1.58 -23.01
N LYS A 99 -7.49 1.92 -21.75
CA LYS A 99 -8.25 3.14 -21.41
C LYS A 99 -7.52 4.38 -21.92
N LEU A 100 -6.20 4.49 -21.70
CA LEU A 100 -5.40 5.63 -22.16
C LEU A 100 -5.44 5.77 -23.69
N THR A 101 -5.39 4.67 -24.44
CA THR A 101 -5.48 4.73 -25.91
C THR A 101 -6.84 5.18 -26.42
N ILE A 102 -7.92 4.79 -25.75
CA ILE A 102 -9.29 5.27 -26.04
C ILE A 102 -9.38 6.77 -25.73
N LEU A 103 -8.90 7.21 -24.57
CA LEU A 103 -8.94 8.61 -24.17
C LEU A 103 -8.12 9.50 -25.10
N ASP A 104 -6.93 9.06 -25.53
CA ASP A 104 -6.11 9.81 -26.48
C ASP A 104 -6.74 9.94 -27.87
N SER A 105 -7.60 8.99 -28.24
CA SER A 105 -8.30 8.99 -29.54
C SER A 105 -9.49 9.96 -29.58
N ASN A 106 -9.96 10.47 -28.43
CA ASN A 106 -11.03 11.45 -28.35
C ASN A 106 -10.51 12.79 -27.79
N LYS A 107 -10.54 13.86 -28.59
CA LYS A 107 -10.08 15.19 -28.19
C LYS A 107 -10.79 15.72 -26.95
N GLU A 108 -12.07 15.43 -26.77
CA GLU A 108 -12.86 15.89 -25.62
C GLU A 108 -12.45 15.20 -24.31
N LEU A 109 -11.86 14.01 -24.41
CA LEU A 109 -11.43 13.22 -23.25
C LEU A 109 -9.94 13.42 -22.90
N LYS A 110 -9.20 14.22 -23.68
CA LYS A 110 -7.80 14.58 -23.38
C LYS A 110 -7.57 15.23 -22.01
N PRO A 111 -8.46 16.08 -21.47
CA PRO A 111 -8.30 16.60 -20.12
C PRO A 111 -8.25 15.47 -19.07
N PHE A 112 -9.10 14.45 -19.22
CA PHE A 112 -9.13 13.30 -18.31
C PHE A 112 -7.90 12.38 -18.52
N LEU A 113 -7.44 12.20 -19.76
CA LEU A 113 -6.16 11.53 -20.04
C LEU A 113 -5.00 12.20 -19.30
N ASN A 114 -4.87 13.52 -19.43
CA ASN A 114 -3.80 14.28 -18.79
C ASN A 114 -3.88 14.20 -17.26
N LEU A 115 -5.11 14.25 -16.70
CA LEU A 115 -5.32 14.05 -15.27
C LEU A 115 -4.77 12.70 -14.79
N ILE A 116 -5.04 11.61 -15.51
CA ILE A 116 -4.53 10.27 -15.16
C ILE A 116 -3.00 10.22 -15.27
N ILE A 117 -2.42 10.76 -16.34
CA ILE A 117 -0.96 10.76 -16.53
C ILE A 117 -0.26 11.55 -15.43
N ASP A 118 -0.77 12.75 -15.11
CA ASP A 118 -0.21 13.59 -14.05
C ASP A 118 -0.35 12.95 -12.68
N LEU A 119 -1.46 12.26 -12.43
CA LEU A 119 -1.66 11.49 -11.21
C LEU A 119 -0.63 10.34 -11.09
N LEU A 120 -0.46 9.52 -12.13
CA LEU A 120 0.50 8.42 -12.11
C LEU A 120 1.93 8.91 -11.90
N LYS A 121 2.30 10.05 -12.51
CA LYS A 121 3.60 10.70 -12.30
C LYS A 121 3.81 11.20 -10.86
N LYS A 122 2.75 11.66 -10.19
CA LYS A 122 2.80 12.04 -8.77
C LYS A 122 2.94 10.84 -7.85
N LEU A 123 2.24 9.74 -8.17
CA LEU A 123 2.23 8.52 -7.36
C LEU A 123 3.50 7.68 -7.52
N ILE A 124 4.16 7.77 -8.67
CA ILE A 124 5.34 6.95 -9.01
C ILE A 124 6.55 7.88 -9.15
N PRO A 125 7.40 8.02 -8.11
CA PRO A 125 8.44 9.06 -8.07
C PRO A 125 9.45 9.03 -9.22
N ASN A 126 9.72 7.85 -9.79
CA ASN A 126 10.69 7.67 -10.87
C ASN A 126 10.05 7.74 -12.26
N LEU A 127 8.72 7.82 -12.36
CA LEU A 127 8.03 7.94 -13.63
C LEU A 127 8.15 9.38 -14.14
N GLN A 128 8.78 9.55 -15.30
CA GLN A 128 8.97 10.84 -15.94
C GLN A 128 7.83 11.16 -16.90
N ASP A 129 7.43 10.19 -17.72
CA ASP A 129 6.43 10.40 -18.76
C ASP A 129 5.66 9.14 -19.13
N ILE A 130 4.45 9.32 -19.64
CA ILE A 130 3.62 8.28 -20.26
C ILE A 130 3.18 8.82 -21.62
N LYS A 131 3.41 8.05 -22.69
CA LYS A 131 3.02 8.41 -24.04
C LYS A 131 2.13 7.36 -24.67
N VAL A 132 1.17 7.81 -25.46
CA VAL A 132 0.39 6.97 -26.36
C VAL A 132 0.96 7.12 -27.77
N GLU A 133 1.42 6.03 -28.36
CA GLU A 133 2.04 5.98 -29.68
C GLU A 133 1.20 5.13 -30.64
N ILE A 134 1.32 5.42 -31.95
CA ILE A 134 0.68 4.62 -33.00
C ILE A 134 1.65 3.50 -33.37
N ASN A 135 1.15 2.27 -33.46
CA ASN A 135 1.92 1.17 -34.00
C ASN A 135 1.99 1.33 -35.53
N GLU A 136 3.18 1.57 -36.08
CA GLU A 136 3.36 1.76 -37.52
C GLU A 136 3.05 0.48 -38.33
N TYR A 137 3.08 -0.68 -37.69
CA TYR A 137 2.92 -2.00 -38.33
C TYR A 137 1.54 -2.63 -38.10
N HIS A 138 0.73 -2.13 -37.16
CA HIS A 138 -0.61 -2.64 -36.84
C HIS A 138 -1.58 -1.48 -36.59
N THR A 139 -2.84 -1.61 -36.99
CA THR A 139 -3.89 -0.62 -36.69
C THR A 139 -4.20 -0.59 -35.19
N GLY A 140 -3.42 0.16 -34.41
CA GLY A 140 -3.62 0.28 -32.97
C GLY A 140 -2.68 1.30 -32.33
N LYS A 141 -3.15 1.91 -31.24
CA LYS A 141 -2.31 2.69 -30.34
C LYS A 141 -1.81 1.81 -29.20
N TYR A 142 -0.67 2.16 -28.63
CA TYR A 142 -0.09 1.49 -27.46
C TYR A 142 0.54 2.51 -26.51
N VAL A 143 0.74 2.12 -25.26
CA VAL A 143 1.28 3.00 -24.22
C VAL A 143 2.74 2.68 -23.98
N ARG A 144 3.55 3.72 -23.80
CA ARG A 144 4.95 3.62 -23.37
C ARG A 144 5.23 4.51 -22.17
N TYR A 145 6.18 4.09 -21.36
CA TYR A 145 6.58 4.74 -20.12
C TYR A 145 8.04 5.15 -20.20
N LYS A 146 8.36 6.30 -19.59
CA LYS A 146 9.75 6.77 -19.45
C LYS A 146 10.07 6.98 -17.98
N GLU A 147 11.17 6.41 -17.52
CA GLU A 147 11.71 6.62 -16.18
C GLU A 147 12.72 7.77 -16.19
N LYS A 148 12.89 8.48 -15.07
CA LYS A 148 13.78 9.65 -14.98
C LYS A 148 15.24 9.35 -15.31
N ASP A 149 15.69 8.14 -14.97
CA ASP A 149 17.08 7.70 -15.16
C ASP A 149 17.28 6.92 -16.47
N ASN A 150 16.26 6.84 -17.32
CA ASN A 150 16.32 6.13 -18.60
C ASN A 150 15.99 7.08 -19.76
N GLU A 151 16.83 7.11 -20.78
CA GLU A 151 16.56 7.93 -21.97
C GLU A 151 15.44 7.34 -22.83
N ASP A 152 15.30 6.02 -22.84
CA ASP A 152 14.39 5.28 -23.70
C ASP A 152 13.02 5.05 -23.06
N TYR A 153 12.00 5.09 -23.91
CA TYR A 153 10.65 4.64 -23.55
C TYR A 153 10.60 3.12 -23.51
N MET A 154 9.78 2.55 -22.63
CA MET A 154 9.61 1.11 -22.49
C MET A 154 8.14 0.71 -22.39
N ASN A 155 7.87 -0.57 -22.69
CA ASN A 155 6.54 -1.16 -22.54
C ASN A 155 6.28 -1.51 -21.08
N PHE A 156 5.01 -1.66 -20.71
CA PHE A 156 4.58 -2.05 -19.37
C PHE A 156 5.36 -3.26 -18.82
N ASP A 157 5.58 -4.30 -19.65
CA ASP A 157 6.28 -5.53 -19.24
C ASP A 157 7.73 -5.32 -18.76
N LYS A 158 8.38 -4.23 -19.16
CA LYS A 158 9.76 -3.91 -18.75
C LYS A 158 9.82 -3.11 -17.45
N LEU A 159 8.69 -2.59 -16.96
CA LEU A 159 8.64 -1.84 -15.71
C LEU A 159 8.92 -2.72 -14.50
N ALA A 160 9.50 -2.11 -13.46
CA ALA A 160 9.66 -2.75 -12.16
C ALA A 160 8.29 -3.17 -11.58
N MET A 161 8.28 -4.27 -10.83
CA MET A 161 7.06 -4.88 -10.32
C MET A 161 6.22 -3.92 -9.46
N GLY A 162 6.87 -3.10 -8.62
CA GLY A 162 6.17 -2.07 -7.83
C GLY A 162 5.49 -0.99 -8.69
N MET A 163 6.08 -0.59 -9.82
CA MET A 163 5.46 0.37 -10.74
C MET A 163 4.25 -0.23 -11.45
N LYS A 164 4.38 -1.48 -11.93
CA LYS A 164 3.25 -2.25 -12.49
C LYS A 164 2.10 -2.34 -11.49
N GLY A 165 2.45 -2.63 -10.23
CA GLY A 165 1.57 -2.60 -9.07
C GLY A 165 0.73 -1.34 -9.02
N ILE A 166 1.40 -0.19 -8.88
CA ILE A 166 0.77 1.11 -8.75
C ILE A 166 -0.06 1.44 -10.00
N ILE A 167 0.49 1.32 -11.20
CA ILE A 167 -0.22 1.61 -12.45
C ILE A 167 -1.50 0.76 -12.56
N GLY A 168 -1.40 -0.52 -12.21
CA GLY A 168 -2.49 -1.47 -12.31
C GLY A 168 -3.64 -1.15 -11.36
N PHE A 169 -3.41 -1.12 -10.05
CA PHE A 169 -4.52 -0.93 -9.10
C PHE A 169 -5.11 0.48 -9.18
N ILE A 170 -4.28 1.50 -9.39
CA ILE A 170 -4.75 2.88 -9.59
C ILE A 170 -5.59 2.94 -10.87
N GLY A 171 -5.08 2.40 -11.97
CA GLY A 171 -5.80 2.37 -13.23
C GLY A 171 -7.14 1.65 -13.12
N ASP A 172 -7.17 0.52 -12.41
CA ASP A 172 -8.37 -0.29 -12.22
C ASP A 172 -9.48 0.44 -11.47
N PHE A 173 -9.23 0.97 -10.27
CA PHE A 173 -10.30 1.68 -9.56
C PHE A 173 -10.64 2.99 -10.26
N LEU A 174 -9.71 3.66 -10.94
CA LEU A 174 -10.05 4.84 -11.74
C LEU A 174 -11.04 4.48 -12.83
N ILE A 175 -10.80 3.40 -13.60
CA ILE A 175 -11.75 2.97 -14.63
C ILE A 175 -13.12 2.68 -14.02
N LYS A 176 -13.17 1.93 -12.92
CA LYS A 176 -14.42 1.55 -12.24
C LYS A 176 -15.16 2.74 -11.63
N PHE A 177 -14.44 3.65 -10.97
CA PHE A 177 -15.06 4.72 -10.16
C PHE A 177 -15.44 5.94 -11.01
N THR A 178 -14.91 6.03 -12.23
CA THR A 178 -15.19 7.12 -13.15
C THR A 178 -16.18 6.76 -14.27
N LYS A 179 -16.60 5.49 -14.38
CA LYS A 179 -17.40 4.97 -15.50
C LYS A 179 -18.66 5.79 -15.82
N ASP A 180 -19.39 6.20 -14.78
CA ASP A 180 -20.67 6.90 -14.88
C ASP A 180 -20.62 8.34 -14.33
N LYS A 181 -19.41 8.91 -14.18
CA LYS A 181 -19.21 10.23 -13.55
C LYS A 181 -18.42 11.18 -14.44
N ALA A 182 -18.86 12.44 -14.45
CA ALA A 182 -18.10 13.54 -15.04
C ALA A 182 -16.98 13.99 -14.08
N ILE A 183 -15.84 13.29 -14.12
CA ILE A 183 -14.70 13.55 -13.24
C ILE A 183 -13.86 14.70 -13.79
N LYS A 184 -13.75 15.78 -13.02
CA LYS A 184 -12.90 16.94 -13.34
C LYS A 184 -11.59 16.89 -12.56
N THR A 185 -11.65 16.39 -11.34
CA THR A 185 -10.52 16.32 -10.41
C THR A 185 -10.54 15.00 -9.65
N THR A 186 -9.41 14.66 -9.03
CA THR A 186 -9.30 13.47 -8.17
C THR A 186 -10.20 13.54 -6.92
N LYS A 187 -10.63 14.74 -6.53
CA LYS A 187 -11.57 14.96 -5.41
C LYS A 187 -12.99 14.53 -5.75
N ASP A 188 -13.34 14.41 -7.03
CA ASP A 188 -14.67 13.98 -7.46
C ASP A 188 -14.82 12.44 -7.36
N ILE A 189 -13.72 11.73 -7.10
CA ILE A 189 -13.68 10.29 -6.98
C ILE A 189 -13.96 9.92 -5.53
N GLU A 190 -14.99 9.12 -5.33
CA GLU A 190 -15.43 8.59 -4.04
C GLU A 190 -15.54 7.08 -4.12
N GLY A 191 -15.26 6.39 -3.01
CA GLY A 191 -15.34 4.94 -2.96
C GLY A 191 -14.51 4.32 -1.83
N ILE A 192 -14.45 3.00 -1.82
CA ILE A 192 -13.67 2.21 -0.86
C ILE A 192 -12.64 1.38 -1.64
N VAL A 193 -11.38 1.49 -1.25
CA VAL A 193 -10.30 0.71 -1.86
C VAL A 193 -9.63 -0.14 -0.78
N ILE A 194 -9.74 -1.45 -0.94
CA ILE A 194 -9.17 -2.45 -0.04
C ILE A 194 -7.88 -2.99 -0.67
N ILE A 195 -6.76 -2.97 0.06
CA ILE A 195 -5.47 -3.43 -0.44
C ILE A 195 -4.81 -4.35 0.58
N ASP A 196 -4.64 -5.62 0.22
CA ASP A 196 -3.84 -6.55 1.00
C ASP A 196 -2.35 -6.36 0.68
N GLU A 197 -1.50 -6.47 1.70
CA GLU A 197 -0.05 -6.28 1.62
C GLU A 197 0.32 -5.04 0.78
N PHE A 198 -0.10 -3.86 1.27
CA PHE A 198 0.12 -2.59 0.59
C PHE A 198 1.61 -2.36 0.27
N ASP A 199 2.49 -2.82 1.16
CA ASP A 199 3.94 -2.71 1.03
C ASP A 199 4.57 -3.69 0.02
N ASN A 200 3.83 -4.71 -0.44
CA ASN A 200 4.38 -5.75 -1.31
C ASN A 200 4.91 -5.19 -2.63
N HIS A 201 6.12 -5.64 -3.02
CA HIS A 201 6.89 -5.21 -4.19
C HIS A 201 7.21 -3.70 -4.30
N LEU A 202 6.87 -2.89 -3.30
CA LEU A 202 7.19 -1.47 -3.24
C LEU A 202 8.55 -1.23 -2.59
N HIS A 203 9.33 -0.32 -3.16
CA HIS A 203 10.54 0.18 -2.50
C HIS A 203 10.16 0.89 -1.18
N PRO A 204 10.92 0.76 -0.07
CA PRO A 204 10.59 1.38 1.21
C PRO A 204 10.24 2.88 1.15
N LYS A 205 10.99 3.64 0.34
CA LYS A 205 10.70 5.07 0.08
C LYS A 205 9.29 5.29 -0.46
N TRP A 206 8.81 4.39 -1.33
CA TRP A 206 7.46 4.47 -1.90
C TRP A 206 6.41 3.98 -0.90
N GLN A 207 6.70 2.93 -0.12
CA GLN A 207 5.81 2.47 0.96
C GLN A 207 5.42 3.62 1.89
N LYS A 208 6.39 4.45 2.30
CA LYS A 208 6.14 5.64 3.12
C LYS A 208 5.32 6.69 2.37
N ASN A 209 5.81 7.16 1.22
CA ASN A 209 5.23 8.34 0.57
C ASN A 209 3.87 8.07 -0.09
N LEU A 210 3.61 6.84 -0.53
CA LEU A 210 2.42 6.50 -1.31
C LEU A 210 1.15 6.58 -0.45
N VAL A 211 1.19 6.17 0.82
CA VAL A 211 0.01 6.26 1.73
C VAL A 211 -0.45 7.71 1.87
N GLN A 212 0.50 8.62 2.14
CA GLN A 212 0.24 10.05 2.25
C GLN A 212 -0.33 10.59 0.93
N THR A 213 0.36 10.30 -0.17
CA THR A 213 0.00 10.83 -1.50
C THR A 213 -1.39 10.36 -1.94
N LEU A 214 -1.74 9.10 -1.67
CA LEU A 214 -3.09 8.58 -1.97
C LEU A 214 -4.17 9.29 -1.16
N SER A 215 -3.92 9.48 0.14
CA SER A 215 -4.87 10.15 1.05
C SER A 215 -5.09 11.62 0.66
N GLU A 216 -4.04 12.31 0.20
CA GLU A 216 -4.12 13.70 -0.25
C GLU A 216 -4.80 13.84 -1.62
N LEU A 217 -4.51 12.92 -2.56
CA LEU A 217 -5.06 12.97 -3.91
C LEU A 217 -6.53 12.55 -3.96
N PHE A 218 -6.93 11.58 -3.13
CA PHE A 218 -8.28 11.01 -3.13
C PHE A 218 -8.96 11.18 -1.75
N PRO A 219 -9.29 12.41 -1.33
CA PRO A 219 -9.81 12.68 0.01
C PRO A 219 -11.19 12.06 0.28
N ASN A 220 -11.92 11.67 -0.77
CA ASN A 220 -13.23 11.02 -0.67
C ASN A 220 -13.15 9.50 -0.90
N VAL A 221 -11.93 8.93 -1.00
CA VAL A 221 -11.72 7.49 -1.07
C VAL A 221 -11.22 6.98 0.27
N GLN A 222 -11.92 6.01 0.85
CA GLN A 222 -11.46 5.32 2.05
C GLN A 222 -10.53 4.18 1.66
N PHE A 223 -9.26 4.30 2.03
CA PHE A 223 -8.28 3.22 1.86
C PHE A 223 -8.25 2.34 3.11
N ILE A 224 -8.47 1.03 2.92
CA ILE A 224 -8.37 0.02 3.96
C ILE A 224 -7.23 -0.91 3.54
N VAL A 225 -6.12 -0.84 4.27
CA VAL A 225 -4.88 -1.50 3.87
C VAL A 225 -4.38 -2.45 4.94
N SER A 226 -3.80 -3.57 4.52
CA SER A 226 -3.00 -4.42 5.41
C SER A 226 -1.51 -4.23 5.13
N THR A 227 -0.67 -4.42 6.16
CA THR A 227 0.78 -4.38 6.01
C THR A 227 1.48 -5.25 7.05
N HIS A 228 2.69 -5.71 6.70
CA HIS A 228 3.66 -6.32 7.62
C HIS A 228 4.85 -5.40 7.91
N SER A 229 4.88 -4.22 7.29
CA SER A 229 5.97 -3.25 7.40
C SER A 229 5.52 -2.07 8.28
N PRO A 230 6.40 -1.52 9.14
CA PRO A 230 6.12 -0.28 9.86
C PRO A 230 6.18 0.96 8.96
N ILE A 231 6.75 0.82 7.75
CA ILE A 231 7.10 1.95 6.89
C ILE A 231 5.87 2.68 6.30
N PRO A 232 4.82 1.99 5.82
CA PRO A 232 3.58 2.66 5.41
C PRO A 232 2.99 3.55 6.50
N LEU A 233 3.09 3.14 7.77
CA LEU A 233 2.54 3.89 8.90
C LEU A 233 3.24 5.25 9.08
N LEU A 234 4.53 5.36 8.75
CA LEU A 234 5.30 6.61 8.81
C LEU A 234 4.82 7.69 7.82
N GLY A 235 4.00 7.32 6.83
CA GLY A 235 3.36 8.25 5.90
C GLY A 235 1.84 8.21 5.99
N ALA A 236 1.27 7.50 6.95
CA ALA A 236 -0.17 7.49 7.14
C ALA A 236 -0.65 8.83 7.76
N PRO A 237 -1.82 9.34 7.35
CA PRO A 237 -2.43 10.50 7.99
C PRO A 237 -2.64 10.29 9.50
N ALA A 238 -2.47 11.32 10.34
CA ALA A 238 -2.57 11.18 11.80
C ALA A 238 -3.93 10.63 12.29
N ASN A 239 -5.00 10.76 11.52
CA ASN A 239 -6.32 10.22 11.83
C ASN A 239 -6.54 8.76 11.35
N THR A 240 -5.49 8.06 10.91
CA THR A 240 -5.56 6.64 10.53
C THR A 240 -5.96 5.78 11.72
N ILE A 241 -6.94 4.90 11.50
CA ILE A 241 -7.35 3.89 12.47
C ILE A 241 -6.44 2.68 12.33
N ILE A 242 -5.80 2.27 13.43
CA ILE A 242 -4.94 1.08 13.47
C ILE A 242 -5.74 -0.09 14.04
N LEU A 243 -5.79 -1.17 13.27
CA LEU A 243 -6.38 -2.45 13.68
C LEU A 243 -5.28 -3.49 13.76
N ASN A 244 -4.99 -3.97 14.96
CA ASN A 244 -4.12 -5.12 15.15
C ASN A 244 -4.90 -6.41 14.91
N VAL A 245 -4.28 -7.35 14.21
CA VAL A 245 -4.86 -8.65 13.88
C VAL A 245 -4.04 -9.72 14.56
N GLU A 246 -4.63 -10.33 15.56
CA GLU A 246 -4.03 -11.41 16.35
C GLU A 246 -4.70 -12.73 15.98
N ARG A 247 -3.96 -13.83 16.13
CA ARG A 247 -4.50 -15.18 15.97
C ARG A 247 -4.26 -15.98 17.23
N ASN A 248 -5.33 -16.51 17.80
CA ASN A 248 -5.32 -17.45 18.91
C ASN A 248 -5.88 -18.80 18.42
N GLU A 249 -5.36 -19.92 18.93
CA GLU A 249 -5.92 -21.25 18.67
C GLU A 249 -7.34 -21.40 19.23
N GLN A 250 -7.65 -20.74 20.35
CA GLN A 250 -8.96 -20.82 21.00
C GLN A 250 -9.99 -19.89 20.33
N ASP A 251 -9.62 -18.64 20.09
CA ASP A 251 -10.55 -17.58 19.65
C ASP A 251 -10.49 -17.30 18.13
N GLY A 252 -9.61 -17.99 17.40
CA GLY A 252 -9.42 -17.75 15.98
C GLY A 252 -8.72 -16.41 15.69
N ILE A 253 -9.26 -15.63 14.74
CA ILE A 253 -8.70 -14.33 14.35
C ILE A 253 -9.42 -13.24 15.15
N ILE A 254 -8.67 -12.47 15.94
CA ILE A 254 -9.19 -11.35 16.73
C ILE A 254 -8.67 -10.04 16.15
N VAL A 255 -9.55 -9.05 16.03
CA VAL A 255 -9.20 -7.68 15.62
C VAL A 255 -9.33 -6.76 16.82
N LYS A 256 -8.28 -6.02 17.12
CA LYS A 256 -8.26 -5.01 18.18
C LYS A 256 -7.93 -3.65 17.60
N LYS A 257 -8.78 -2.65 17.86
CA LYS A 257 -8.44 -1.26 17.58
C LYS A 257 -7.35 -0.83 18.57
N LEU A 258 -6.26 -0.28 18.05
CA LEU A 258 -5.20 0.31 18.84
C LEU A 258 -5.38 1.82 18.93
N ASP A 259 -5.28 2.36 20.15
CA ASP A 259 -5.25 3.79 20.40
C ASP A 259 -3.80 4.20 20.67
N VAL A 260 -3.03 4.32 19.59
CA VAL A 260 -1.61 4.70 19.62
C VAL A 260 -1.42 5.90 18.71
N ASP A 261 -0.96 7.01 19.28
CA ASP A 261 -0.49 8.15 18.49
C ASP A 261 0.85 7.81 17.85
N PHE A 262 0.80 7.29 16.63
CA PHE A 262 1.97 6.93 15.84
C PHE A 262 2.65 8.14 15.20
N SER A 263 1.99 9.31 15.16
CA SER A 263 2.47 10.50 14.44
C SER A 263 3.78 11.06 15.02
N THR A 264 4.05 10.76 16.29
CA THR A 264 5.27 11.16 17.00
C THR A 264 6.30 10.03 17.13
N LEU A 265 6.03 8.84 16.59
CA LEU A 265 6.88 7.67 16.79
C LEU A 265 7.92 7.53 15.69
N THR A 266 9.14 7.18 16.10
CA THR A 266 10.19 6.73 15.17
C THR A 266 9.87 5.32 14.66
N PRO A 267 10.50 4.87 13.56
CA PRO A 267 10.31 3.49 13.08
C PRO A 267 10.62 2.44 14.16
N ASN A 268 11.65 2.71 14.97
CA ASN A 268 12.06 1.87 16.09
C ASN A 268 10.97 1.79 17.16
N ALA A 269 10.38 2.93 17.53
CA ALA A 269 9.31 2.98 18.51
C ALA A 269 8.02 2.32 17.98
N ILE A 270 7.72 2.43 16.68
CA ILE A 270 6.60 1.71 16.04
C ILE A 270 6.81 0.19 16.15
N LEU A 271 8.01 -0.29 15.84
CA LEU A 271 8.35 -1.72 15.91
C LEU A 271 8.16 -2.29 17.32
N THR A 272 8.62 -1.56 18.34
CA THR A 272 8.50 -2.00 19.75
C THR A 272 7.17 -1.62 20.41
N SER A 273 6.27 -0.95 19.70
CA SER A 273 4.92 -0.62 20.19
C SER A 273 3.99 -1.83 20.10
N PRO A 274 2.79 -1.79 20.71
CA PRO A 274 1.76 -2.82 20.52
C PRO A 274 1.31 -3.04 19.08
N ILE A 275 1.69 -2.16 18.14
CA ILE A 275 1.37 -2.30 16.71
C ILE A 275 2.12 -3.49 16.09
N PHE A 276 3.39 -3.70 16.46
CA PHE A 276 4.23 -4.77 15.91
C PHE A 276 4.79 -5.72 16.98
N GLY A 277 4.93 -5.26 18.22
CA GLY A 277 5.25 -6.10 19.38
C GLY A 277 6.68 -6.63 19.42
N PHE A 278 7.66 -5.89 18.89
CA PHE A 278 9.06 -6.29 19.03
C PHE A 278 9.53 -6.07 20.48
N ASP A 279 10.11 -7.10 21.10
CA ASP A 279 10.73 -6.97 22.43
C ASP A 279 11.89 -5.98 22.42
N ASN A 280 12.68 -6.01 21.35
CA ASN A 280 13.75 -5.07 21.08
C ASN A 280 14.10 -5.05 19.58
N ILE A 281 14.96 -4.10 19.20
CA ILE A 281 15.43 -3.90 17.82
C ILE A 281 16.94 -4.17 17.68
N ILE A 282 17.52 -4.90 18.64
CA ILE A 282 18.95 -5.17 18.65
C ILE A 282 19.24 -6.26 17.61
N PRO A 283 20.22 -6.07 16.72
CA PRO A 283 20.61 -7.11 15.76
C PRO A 283 21.06 -8.39 16.48
N ILE A 284 20.56 -9.54 16.02
CA ILE A 284 20.91 -10.86 16.57
C ILE A 284 22.42 -11.14 16.45
N SER A 285 23.07 -10.59 15.42
CA SER A 285 24.50 -10.75 15.16
C SER A 285 25.41 -9.83 15.98
N LYS A 286 24.86 -8.95 16.81
CA LYS A 286 25.64 -7.99 17.61
C LYS A 286 26.55 -8.76 18.60
N PRO A 287 27.88 -8.54 18.62
CA PRO A 287 28.76 -9.12 19.62
C PRO A 287 28.43 -8.60 21.02
N ASN A 288 28.63 -9.43 22.05
CA ASN A 288 28.29 -9.10 23.43
C ASN A 288 29.03 -7.87 23.98
N ASP A 289 30.29 -7.69 23.59
CA ASP A 289 31.14 -6.58 24.05
C ASP A 289 30.96 -5.30 23.20
N GLU A 290 30.11 -5.37 22.18
CA GLU A 290 29.60 -4.30 21.32
C GLU A 290 28.76 -3.25 22.07
N PHE A 291 28.84 -1.96 21.75
CA PHE A 291 27.74 -1.02 22.05
C PHE A 291 26.76 -0.96 20.87
N VAL A 292 25.48 -0.68 21.13
CA VAL A 292 24.51 -0.41 20.05
C VAL A 292 24.63 1.06 19.64
N ASN A 293 24.71 1.34 18.34
CA ASN A 293 24.62 2.70 17.83
C ASN A 293 23.16 3.17 17.91
N THR A 294 22.94 4.32 18.54
CA THR A 294 21.60 4.86 18.84
C THR A 294 21.32 6.15 18.07
N GLU A 295 22.20 6.53 17.15
CA GLU A 295 22.07 7.71 16.33
C GLU A 295 20.94 7.57 15.30
N ASP A 296 20.17 8.64 15.09
CA ASP A 296 19.01 8.63 14.20
C ASP A 296 19.37 8.59 12.70
N ASN A 297 20.63 8.83 12.34
CA ASN A 297 21.08 8.77 10.96
C ASN A 297 22.50 8.20 10.84
N TYR A 298 22.77 7.59 9.69
CA TYR A 298 24.01 6.88 9.45
C TYR A 298 25.25 7.80 9.42
N GLN A 299 25.10 9.06 9.00
CA GLN A 299 26.22 10.02 8.98
C GLN A 299 26.74 10.32 10.39
N LYS A 300 25.84 10.50 11.36
CA LYS A 300 26.21 10.68 12.77
C LYS A 300 26.94 9.45 13.34
N ILE A 301 26.56 8.24 12.93
CA ILE A 301 27.27 7.01 13.31
C ILE A 301 28.71 7.09 12.80
N VAL A 302 28.90 7.38 11.51
CA VAL A 302 30.22 7.50 10.87
C VAL A 302 31.08 8.58 11.55
N GLU A 303 30.50 9.75 11.85
CA GLU A 303 31.20 10.84 12.54
C GLU A 303 31.63 10.44 13.96
N LYS A 304 30.76 9.79 14.72
CA LYS A 304 31.06 9.29 16.06
C LYS A 304 32.14 8.22 16.04
N GLU A 305 32.13 7.33 15.06
CA GLU A 305 33.19 6.32 14.87
C GLU A 305 34.54 6.97 14.55
N LYS A 306 34.55 8.02 13.72
CA LYS A 306 35.76 8.79 13.43
C LYS A 306 36.32 9.43 14.70
N GLN A 307 35.46 10.09 15.49
CA GLN A 307 35.84 10.69 16.77
C GLN A 307 36.37 9.63 17.75
N ARG A 308 35.75 8.45 17.83
CA ARG A 308 36.24 7.35 18.68
C ARG A 308 37.63 6.88 18.26
N LYS A 309 37.89 6.70 16.97
CA LYS A 309 39.22 6.33 16.46
C LYS A 309 40.27 7.40 16.79
N GLU A 310 39.93 8.67 16.58
CA GLU A 310 40.81 9.78 16.94
C GLU A 310 41.11 9.78 18.45
N ILE A 311 40.10 9.65 19.31
CA ILE A 311 40.28 9.56 20.76
C ILE A 311 41.17 8.36 21.14
N THR A 312 40.93 7.18 20.58
CA THR A 312 41.74 5.98 20.86
C THR A 312 43.21 6.20 20.47
N ASN A 313 43.46 6.80 19.30
CA ASN A 313 44.81 7.15 18.85
C ASN A 313 45.45 8.25 19.73
N TYR A 314 44.67 9.20 20.24
CA TYR A 314 45.17 10.22 21.16
C TYR A 314 45.46 9.67 22.57
N LEU A 315 44.71 8.66 23.00
CA LEU A 315 44.91 8.00 24.28
C LEU A 315 46.14 7.07 24.25
N SER A 316 46.43 6.40 23.13
CA SER A 316 47.46 5.35 23.07
C SER A 316 48.89 5.81 23.39
N ASP A 317 49.24 7.10 23.20
CA ASP A 317 50.67 7.45 23.11
C ASP A 317 51.26 8.22 24.30
N GLU A 318 50.47 8.90 25.15
CA GLU A 318 51.04 9.69 26.27
C GLU A 318 50.03 10.06 27.37
N LYS A 319 48.75 10.19 27.02
CA LYS A 319 47.71 10.63 27.94
C LYS A 319 47.08 9.50 28.75
N THR A 320 47.18 8.24 28.31
CA THR A 320 46.70 7.09 29.10
C THR A 320 47.47 6.92 30.42
N GLU A 321 48.80 7.08 30.42
CA GLU A 321 49.58 7.10 31.67
C GLU A 321 49.19 8.27 32.57
N LYS A 322 48.86 9.43 32.01
CA LYS A 322 48.41 10.62 32.76
C LYS A 322 47.01 10.44 33.34
N LEU A 323 46.09 9.82 32.60
CA LEU A 323 44.73 9.52 33.05
C LEU A 323 44.72 8.45 34.14
N LEU A 324 45.54 7.39 33.99
CA LEU A 324 45.74 6.36 35.01
C LEU A 324 46.35 6.95 36.30
N LYS A 325 47.37 7.83 36.18
CA LYS A 325 47.95 8.55 37.34
C LYS A 325 46.99 9.54 38.02
N LEU A 326 45.92 9.96 37.34
CA LEU A 326 44.87 10.82 37.92
C LEU A 326 43.75 10.01 38.58
N LEU A 327 43.47 8.79 38.10
CA LEU A 327 42.52 7.86 38.71
C LEU A 327 43.08 7.16 39.96
N ASP A 328 44.41 6.99 40.06
CA ASP A 328 45.10 6.49 41.27
C ASP A 328 45.33 7.56 42.35
N LYS A 329 44.78 8.77 42.18
CA LYS A 329 44.75 9.84 43.18
C LYS A 329 43.31 10.07 43.65
N GLU A 330 42.75 9.09 44.36
CA GLU A 330 41.87 9.28 45.51
C GLU A 330 41.73 7.98 46.31
#